data_AF-A0A537A9R9-F1
#
_entry.id   AF-A0A537A9R9-F1
#
_cell.length_a   1.000
_cell.length_b   1.000
_cell.length_c   1.000
_cell.angle_alpha   90.00
_cell.angle_beta   90.00
_cell.angle_gamma   90.00
#
_symmetry.space_group_name_H-M   'P 1'
#
loop_
_entity.id
_entity.type
_entity.pdbx_description
1 polymer ?
#
loop_
_entity_poly.entity_id
_entity_poly.type
_entity_poly.pdbx_seq_one_letter_code
_entity_poly.pdbx_strand_id
1 'polypeptide(L)'
;MLRVLAFLLLAATVPWVYAKEAAPTIADSNAPLAEDLRNQVREKMRQGSSDSEILAYMVARYGDFVLYRPPFKLTTALLWFGPLLLLAGGFLVLVRRILRRRPAKDFEITASERTRAAELLAGNEAERR
;
A
#
# COMPACT_ATOMS: atom_id res chain seq x y z
N MET A 1 15.85 6.35 0.80
CA MET A 1 15.12 5.54 -0.20
C MET A 1 15.33 4.04 -0.03
N LEU A 2 16.57 3.55 0.14
CA LEU A 2 16.87 2.13 0.31
C LEU A 2 16.21 1.47 1.54
N ARG A 3 15.96 2.24 2.60
CA ARG A 3 15.34 1.76 3.86
C ARG A 3 13.87 1.38 3.75
N VAL A 4 13.12 1.98 2.83
CA VAL A 4 11.68 1.68 2.64
C VAL A 4 11.49 0.42 1.80
N LEU A 5 12.35 0.24 0.78
CA LEU A 5 12.35 -0.97 -0.04
C LEU A 5 12.80 -2.20 0.78
N ALA A 6 13.77 -2.02 1.69
CA ALA A 6 14.19 -3.07 2.62
C ALA A 6 13.06 -3.48 3.59
N PHE A 7 12.23 -2.54 4.05
CA PHE A 7 11.10 -2.85 4.94
C PHE A 7 10.00 -3.64 4.24
N LEU A 8 9.69 -3.31 2.98
CA LEU A 8 8.71 -4.03 2.17
C LEU A 8 9.18 -5.43 1.75
N LEU A 9 10.47 -5.60 1.48
CA LEU A 9 11.06 -6.92 1.19
C LEU A 9 11.13 -7.79 2.44
N LEU A 10 11.49 -7.23 3.60
CA LEU A 10 11.53 -7.97 4.87
C LEU A 10 10.15 -8.51 5.26
N ALA A 11 9.08 -7.73 5.07
CA ALA A 11 7.71 -8.15 5.34
C ALA A 11 7.26 -9.34 4.46
N ALA A 12 7.82 -9.49 3.26
CA ALA A 12 7.50 -10.58 2.34
C ALA A 12 8.31 -11.86 2.58
N THR A 13 9.43 -11.80 3.30
CA THR A 13 10.35 -12.92 3.51
C THR A 13 10.42 -13.44 4.94
N VAL A 14 9.81 -12.75 5.92
CA VAL A 14 9.70 -13.27 7.29
C VAL A 14 8.76 -14.49 7.27
N PRO A 15 9.27 -15.71 7.55
CA PRO A 15 8.41 -16.87 7.70
C PRO A 15 7.51 -16.62 8.91
N TRP A 16 6.20 -16.80 8.74
CA TRP A 16 5.14 -16.63 9.76
C TRP A 16 5.34 -17.41 11.08
N VAL A 17 6.43 -18.16 11.22
CA VAL A 17 6.77 -19.04 12.33
C VAL A 17 6.95 -18.29 13.66
N TYR A 18 7.30 -17.01 13.66
CA TYR A 18 7.46 -16.20 14.89
C TYR A 18 6.25 -15.32 15.26
N ALA A 19 5.19 -15.30 14.46
CA ALA A 19 3.95 -14.58 14.78
C ALA A 19 3.00 -15.37 15.72
N LYS A 20 3.51 -16.42 16.37
CA LYS A 20 2.69 -17.36 17.15
C LYS A 20 2.40 -16.96 18.60
N GLU A 21 3.02 -15.91 19.12
CA GLU A 21 3.02 -15.65 20.59
C GLU A 21 2.54 -14.25 21.02
N ALA A 22 2.00 -13.41 20.14
CA ALA A 22 1.62 -12.03 20.51
C ALA A 22 0.20 -11.61 20.06
N ALA A 23 -0.79 -12.47 20.25
CA ALA A 23 -2.18 -12.02 20.30
C ALA A 23 -2.94 -12.82 21.38
N PRO A 24 -3.59 -12.18 22.36
CA PRO A 24 -4.58 -12.85 23.18
C PRO A 24 -5.60 -13.53 22.25
N THR A 25 -5.90 -14.77 22.60
CA THR A 25 -6.63 -15.75 21.82
C THR A 25 -8.00 -15.25 21.35
N ILE A 26 -8.10 -14.82 20.08
CA ILE A 26 -9.39 -14.81 19.34
C ILE A 26 -10.02 -16.22 19.33
N ALA A 27 -9.20 -17.25 19.55
CA ALA A 27 -9.64 -18.64 19.74
C ALA A 27 -10.55 -18.86 20.96
N ASP A 28 -10.66 -17.89 21.89
CA ASP A 28 -11.57 -17.97 23.04
C ASP A 28 -12.88 -17.19 22.82
N SER A 29 -13.04 -16.50 21.68
CA SER A 29 -14.25 -15.71 21.35
C SER A 29 -14.95 -16.17 20.07
N ASN A 30 -14.82 -17.47 19.77
CA ASN A 30 -15.64 -18.21 18.82
C ASN A 30 -16.60 -19.11 19.65
N ALA A 31 -17.93 -19.08 19.58
CA ALA A 31 -18.85 -18.29 18.78
C ALA A 31 -20.30 -18.54 19.26
N PRO A 32 -20.76 -17.96 20.40
CA PRO A 32 -22.20 -17.96 20.74
C PRO A 32 -23.07 -17.42 19.59
N LEU A 33 -22.50 -16.49 18.81
CA LEU A 33 -23.12 -15.91 17.63
C LEU A 33 -23.34 -16.91 16.48
N ALA A 34 -22.42 -17.85 16.25
CA ALA A 34 -22.56 -18.80 15.15
C ALA A 34 -23.67 -19.83 15.42
N GLU A 35 -23.89 -20.17 16.69
CA GLU A 35 -24.98 -21.05 17.11
C GLU A 35 -26.34 -20.34 17.01
N ASP A 36 -26.43 -19.08 17.45
CA ASP A 36 -27.63 -18.25 17.27
C ASP A 36 -28.02 -18.11 15.79
N LEU A 37 -27.03 -17.82 14.92
CA LEU A 37 -27.25 -17.71 13.47
C LEU A 37 -27.79 -19.03 12.87
N ARG A 38 -27.24 -20.19 13.25
CA ARG A 38 -27.73 -21.49 12.79
C ARG A 38 -29.17 -21.75 13.24
N ASN A 39 -29.52 -21.38 14.48
CA ASN A 39 -30.87 -21.55 15.01
C ASN A 39 -31.87 -20.65 14.29
N GLN A 40 -31.52 -19.39 14.01
CA GLN A 40 -32.35 -18.44 13.27
C GLN A 40 -32.60 -18.90 11.82
N VAL A 41 -31.58 -19.43 11.15
CA VAL A 41 -31.74 -20.00 9.79
C VAL A 41 -32.66 -21.22 9.82
N ARG A 42 -32.49 -22.14 10.78
CA ARG A 42 -33.38 -23.31 10.95
C ARG A 42 -34.83 -22.91 11.17
N GLU A 43 -35.06 -21.92 12.02
CA GLU A 43 -36.40 -21.43 12.30
C GLU A 43 -37.06 -20.87 11.03
N LYS A 44 -36.33 -20.10 10.22
CA LYS A 44 -36.86 -19.57 8.96
C LYS A 44 -37.07 -20.62 7.87
N MET A 45 -36.20 -21.62 7.79
CA MET A 45 -36.42 -22.77 6.89
C MET A 45 -37.70 -23.51 7.29
N ARG A 46 -37.95 -23.69 8.60
CA ARG A 46 -39.18 -24.30 9.11
C ARG A 46 -40.43 -23.45 8.80
N GLN A 47 -40.29 -22.13 8.75
CA GLN A 47 -41.36 -21.21 8.35
C GLN A 47 -41.61 -21.19 6.82
N GLY A 48 -40.85 -21.96 6.04
CA GLY A 48 -41.00 -22.02 4.58
C GLY A 48 -40.44 -20.80 3.84
N SER A 49 -39.58 -20.00 4.48
CA SER A 49 -38.91 -18.87 3.82
C SER A 49 -37.96 -19.36 2.72
N SER A 50 -37.86 -18.61 1.63
CA SER A 50 -36.89 -18.86 0.56
C SER A 50 -35.46 -18.52 0.99
N ASP A 51 -34.46 -19.14 0.37
CA ASP A 51 -33.03 -18.88 0.65
C ASP A 51 -32.68 -17.39 0.55
N SER A 52 -33.24 -16.68 -0.43
CA SER A 52 -33.03 -15.23 -0.60
C SER A 52 -33.61 -14.41 0.55
N GLU A 53 -34.77 -14.79 1.09
CA GLU A 53 -35.39 -14.11 2.22
C GLU A 53 -34.63 -14.37 3.52
N ILE A 54 -34.14 -15.61 3.70
CA ILE A 54 -33.30 -15.97 4.83
C ILE A 54 -32.02 -15.14 4.81
N LEU A 55 -31.32 -15.09 3.67
CA LEU A 55 -30.10 -14.30 3.50
C LEU A 55 -30.35 -12.80 3.70
N ALA A 56 -31.42 -12.26 3.11
CA ALA A 56 -31.78 -10.85 3.27
C ALA A 56 -32.06 -10.49 4.73
N TYR A 57 -32.77 -11.35 5.47
CA TYR A 57 -33.01 -11.17 6.90
C TYR A 57 -31.71 -11.23 7.71
N MET A 58 -30.84 -12.20 7.41
CA MET A 58 -29.57 -12.33 8.11
C MET A 58 -28.68 -11.10 7.90
N VAL A 59 -28.61 -10.58 6.67
CA VAL A 59 -27.85 -9.34 6.37
C VAL A 59 -28.49 -8.11 7.02
N ALA A 60 -29.82 -8.02 7.04
CA ALA A 60 -30.51 -6.88 7.65
C ALA A 60 -30.33 -6.83 9.19
N ARG A 61 -30.29 -8.00 9.85
CA ARG A 61 -30.23 -8.12 11.31
C ARG A 61 -28.79 -8.19 11.84
N TYR A 62 -27.93 -8.88 11.13
CA TYR A 62 -26.56 -9.21 11.53
C TYR A 62 -25.51 -8.71 10.53
N GLY A 63 -25.84 -7.86 9.56
CA GLY A 63 -24.86 -7.25 8.66
C GLY A 63 -24.23 -8.19 7.63
N ASP A 64 -23.37 -7.62 6.78
CA ASP A 64 -22.79 -8.34 5.63
C ASP A 64 -21.73 -9.38 6.01
N PHE A 65 -21.29 -9.42 7.27
CA PHE A 65 -20.30 -10.38 7.77
C PHE A 65 -20.84 -11.80 7.89
N VAL A 66 -22.17 -11.99 7.78
CA VAL A 66 -22.78 -13.32 7.66
C VAL A 66 -22.59 -13.90 6.25
N LEU A 67 -22.34 -13.05 5.24
CA LEU A 67 -22.06 -13.50 3.89
C LEU A 67 -20.61 -13.98 3.77
N TYR A 68 -20.42 -15.18 3.22
CA TYR A 68 -19.08 -15.72 2.91
C TYR A 68 -18.29 -14.85 1.91
N ARG A 69 -19.01 -14.11 1.05
CA ARG A 69 -18.44 -13.12 0.13
C ARG A 69 -19.08 -11.76 0.39
N PRO A 70 -18.46 -10.89 1.20
CA PRO A 70 -18.94 -9.53 1.33
C PRO A 70 -18.91 -8.84 -0.04
N PRO A 71 -20.00 -8.19 -0.48
CA PRO A 71 -20.03 -7.52 -1.77
C PRO A 71 -19.00 -6.38 -1.80
N PHE A 72 -18.41 -6.14 -2.96
CA PHE A 72 -17.45 -5.04 -3.13
C PHE A 72 -18.17 -3.71 -2.93
N LYS A 73 -17.80 -2.96 -1.89
CA LYS A 73 -18.41 -1.65 -1.59
C LYS A 73 -17.47 -0.53 -2.01
N LEU A 74 -18.02 0.58 -2.49
CA LEU A 74 -17.24 1.79 -2.78
C LEU A 74 -16.50 2.32 -1.55
N THR A 75 -17.05 2.10 -0.35
CA THR A 75 -16.41 2.47 0.93
C THR A 75 -15.13 1.67 1.20
N THR A 76 -15.10 0.38 0.87
CA THR A 76 -13.88 -0.42 0.99
C THR A 76 -12.93 -0.20 -0.18
N ALA A 77 -13.44 0.18 -1.36
CA ALA A 77 -12.63 0.47 -2.55
C ALA A 77 -11.55 1.55 -2.28
N LEU A 78 -11.86 2.59 -1.50
CA LEU A 78 -10.87 3.60 -1.12
C LEU A 78 -9.71 3.00 -0.31
N LEU A 79 -9.97 1.99 0.52
CA LEU A 79 -8.93 1.30 1.29
C LEU A 79 -8.03 0.46 0.38
N TRP A 80 -8.62 -0.18 -0.64
CA TRP A 80 -7.88 -0.99 -1.62
C TRP A 80 -7.08 -0.12 -2.61
N PHE A 81 -7.67 0.96 -3.12
CA PHE A 81 -7.04 1.83 -4.12
C PHE A 81 -6.26 3.00 -3.52
N GLY A 82 -6.44 3.32 -2.24
CA GLY A 82 -5.75 4.41 -1.56
C GLY A 82 -4.23 4.38 -1.71
N PRO A 83 -3.56 3.24 -1.45
CA PRO A 83 -2.12 3.12 -1.66
C PRO A 83 -1.68 3.37 -3.11
N LEU A 84 -2.43 2.87 -4.09
CA LEU A 84 -2.14 3.06 -5.51
C LEU A 84 -2.34 4.52 -5.92
N LEU A 85 -3.39 5.18 -5.42
CA LEU A 85 -3.66 6.59 -5.67
C LEU A 85 -2.57 7.49 -5.08
N LEU A 86 -2.07 7.18 -3.88
CA LEU A 86 -0.95 7.90 -3.27
C LEU A 86 0.34 7.73 -4.09
N LEU A 87 0.64 6.50 -4.54
CA LEU A 87 1.78 6.24 -5.40
C LEU A 87 1.66 6.99 -6.73
N ALA A 88 0.50 6.94 -7.38
CA ALA A 88 0.25 7.64 -8.63
C ALA A 88 0.36 9.16 -8.46
N GLY A 89 -0.20 9.71 -7.39
CA GLY A 89 -0.10 11.13 -7.04
C GLY A 89 1.35 11.57 -6.81
N GLY A 90 2.10 10.81 -6.02
CA GLY A 90 3.52 11.07 -5.75
C GLY A 90 4.37 10.98 -7.02
N PHE A 91 4.14 9.95 -7.85
CA PHE A 91 4.82 9.79 -9.13
C PHE A 91 4.52 10.96 -10.08
N LEU A 92 3.27 11.39 -10.16
CA LEU A 92 2.87 12.51 -11.01
C LEU A 92 3.54 13.82 -10.58
N VAL A 93 3.63 14.09 -9.27
CA VAL A 93 4.33 15.26 -8.74
C VAL A 93 5.82 15.19 -9.05
N LEU A 94 6.45 14.03 -8.89
CA LEU A 94 7.86 13.81 -9.18
C LEU A 94 8.17 14.07 -10.67
N VAL A 95 7.40 13.46 -11.57
CA VAL A 95 7.54 13.62 -13.02
C VAL A 95 7.36 15.08 -13.42
N ARG A 96 6.31 15.75 -12.91
CA ARG A 96 6.12 17.19 -13.16
C ARG A 96 7.28 18.03 -12.67
N ARG A 97 7.86 17.71 -11.51
CA ARG A 97 9.01 18.44 -10.97
C ARG A 97 10.26 18.24 -11.82
N ILE A 98 10.48 17.04 -12.35
CA ILE A 98 11.61 16.73 -13.24
C ILE A 98 11.44 17.42 -14.59
N LEU A 99 10.26 17.30 -15.21
CA LEU A 99 9.95 17.94 -16.50
C LEU A 99 9.96 19.47 -16.42
N ARG A 100 9.65 20.05 -15.26
CA ARG A 100 9.75 21.50 -15.01
C ARG A 100 11.15 21.95 -14.62
N ARG A 101 12.11 21.05 -14.41
CA ARG A 101 13.50 21.47 -14.35
C ARG A 101 13.85 21.96 -15.74
N ARG A 102 14.12 23.26 -15.86
CA ARG A 102 14.83 23.78 -17.03
C ARG A 102 16.07 22.90 -17.20
N PRO A 103 16.44 22.47 -18.42
CA PRO A 103 17.78 21.92 -18.61
C PRO A 103 18.73 22.90 -17.95
N ALA A 104 19.57 22.41 -17.03
CA ALA A 104 20.66 23.22 -16.52
C ALA A 104 21.31 23.77 -17.77
N LYS A 105 21.33 25.10 -17.91
CA LYS A 105 21.99 25.76 -19.03
C LYS A 105 23.36 25.11 -19.08
N ASP A 106 23.62 24.30 -20.11
CA ASP A 106 24.91 23.64 -20.22
C ASP A 106 25.91 24.76 -20.04
N PHE A 107 26.77 24.65 -19.03
CA PHE A 107 27.81 25.64 -18.81
C PHE A 107 28.70 25.52 -20.04
N GLU A 108 28.40 26.31 -21.07
CA GLU A 108 29.22 26.46 -22.25
C GLU A 108 30.52 27.04 -21.75
N ILE A 109 31.51 26.17 -21.53
CA ILE A 109 32.84 26.57 -21.10
C ILE A 109 33.36 27.50 -22.17
N THR A 110 33.37 28.80 -21.84
CA THR A 110 33.76 29.84 -22.78
C THR A 110 35.24 29.67 -23.07
N ALA A 111 35.70 30.07 -24.26
CA ALA A 111 37.12 29.92 -24.62
C ALA A 111 38.08 30.51 -23.56
N SER A 112 37.67 31.61 -22.90
CA SER A 112 38.37 32.24 -21.78
C SER A 112 38.48 31.37 -20.53
N GLU A 113 37.46 30.55 -20.22
CA GLU A 113 37.45 29.66 -19.06
C GLU A 113 38.36 28.45 -19.27
N ARG A 114 38.47 27.96 -20.51
CA ARG A 114 39.44 26.91 -20.88
C ARG A 114 40.88 27.38 -20.73
N THR A 115 41.18 28.60 -21.18
CA THR A 115 42.52 29.18 -21.05
C THR A 115 42.90 29.33 -19.58
N ARG A 116 41.99 29.84 -18.74
CA ARG A 116 42.23 29.98 -17.30
C ARG A 116 42.44 28.64 -16.60
N ALA A 117 41.70 27.59 -17.00
CA ALA A 117 41.90 26.24 -16.48
C ALA A 117 43.27 25.67 -16.90
N ALA A 118 43.70 25.92 -18.13
CA ALA A 118 45.01 25.48 -18.62
C ALA A 118 46.17 26.17 -17.88
N GLU A 119 46.04 27.47 -17.58
CA GLU A 119 47.02 28.20 -16.77
C GLU A 119 47.14 27.66 -15.35
N LEU A 120 46.00 27.35 -14.71
CA LEU A 120 45.98 26.76 -13.37
C LEU A 120 46.62 25.37 -13.33
N LEU A 121 46.41 24.56 -14.37
CA LEU A 121 47.05 23.25 -14.50
C LEU A 121 48.56 23.38 -14.71
N ALA A 122 48.99 24.27 -15.59
CA ALA A 122 50.41 24.53 -15.86
C ALA A 122 51.15 25.07 -14.63
N GLY A 123 50.52 25.96 -13.85
CA GLY A 123 51.09 26.48 -12.62
C GLY A 123 51.31 25.41 -11.55
N ASN A 124 50.34 24.50 -11.37
CA ASN A 124 50.44 23.38 -10.44
C ASN A 124 51.49 22.34 -10.89
N GLU A 125 51.64 22.13 -12.19
CA GLU A 125 52.71 21.26 -12.72
C GLU A 125 54.10 21.86 -12.54
N ALA A 126 54.24 23.19 -12.63
CA ALA A 126 55.49 23.89 -12.37
C ALA A 126 55.86 23.89 -10.87
N GLU A 127 54.88 23.96 -9.97
CA GLU A 127 55.10 23.88 -8.52
C GLU A 127 55.47 22.47 -8.04
N ARG A 128 55.15 21.43 -8.81
CA ARG A 128 55.45 20.02 -8.49
C ARG A 128 56.82 19.51 -9.00
N ARG A 129 57.56 20.32 -9.76
CA ARG A 129 58.91 19.98 -10.27
C ARG A 129 59.99 20.67 -9.44
#